data_AF-A0A176F244-F1
#
_entry.id   AF-A0A176F244-F1
#
_cell.length_a   1.000
_cell.length_b   1.000
_cell.length_c   1.000
_cell.angle_alpha   90.00
_cell.angle_beta   90.00
_cell.angle_gamma   90.00
#
_symmetry.space_group_name_H-M   'P 1'
#
loop_
_entity.id
_entity.type
_entity.pdbx_description
1 polymer ?
#
loop_
_entity_poly.entity_id
_entity_poly.type
_entity_poly.pdbx_seq_one_letter_code
_entity_poly.pdbx_strand_id
1 'polypeptide(L)'
;MFLLTFFASSAAAETCLAPQPPFVPGDPRAARDYGEIIRKDFELYIRDIQQYFRCLDDERARAFEEAREVSEAYGRFLKMIAP
;
A
#
# COMPACT_ATOMS: atom_id res chain seq x y z
N MET A 1 -16.96 36.86 -3.72
CA MET A 1 -15.55 36.56 -3.40
C MET A 1 -15.47 35.06 -3.12
N PHE A 2 -15.10 34.26 -4.12
CA PHE A 2 -15.06 32.80 -4.01
C PHE A 2 -13.66 32.40 -3.52
N LEU A 3 -13.55 31.98 -2.26
CA LEU A 3 -12.30 31.51 -1.68
C LEU A 3 -12.02 30.09 -2.18
N LEU A 4 -11.06 29.95 -3.10
CA LEU A 4 -10.51 28.67 -3.53
C LEU A 4 -9.48 28.22 -2.49
N THR A 5 -9.91 27.43 -1.50
CA THR A 5 -9.01 26.71 -0.61
C THR A 5 -8.37 25.56 -1.38
N PHE A 6 -7.12 25.74 -1.81
CA PHE A 6 -6.26 24.65 -2.27
C PHE A 6 -5.92 23.79 -1.05
N PHE A 7 -6.57 22.63 -0.92
CA PHE A 7 -6.04 21.55 -0.12
C PHE A 7 -4.81 21.02 -0.86
N ALA A 8 -3.63 21.50 -0.48
CA ALA A 8 -2.40 20.79 -0.79
C ALA A 8 -2.47 19.47 -0.03
N SER A 9 -2.95 18.42 -0.70
CA SER A 9 -2.79 17.06 -0.21
C SER A 9 -1.29 16.84 -0.07
N SER A 10 -0.80 16.85 1.16
CA SER A 10 0.50 16.28 1.48
C SER A 10 0.46 14.82 1.08
N ALA A 11 0.95 14.49 -0.11
CA ALA A 11 1.17 13.14 -0.57
C ALA A 11 2.30 12.53 0.29
N ALA A 12 1.96 12.16 1.53
CA ALA A 12 2.80 11.29 2.32
C ALA A 12 2.76 9.92 1.66
N ALA A 13 3.92 9.41 1.26
CA ALA A 13 4.05 8.01 0.87
C ALA A 13 3.88 7.15 2.12
N GLU A 14 2.78 6.39 2.20
CA GLU A 14 2.64 5.39 3.24
C GLU A 14 3.59 4.22 2.92
N THR A 15 4.27 3.73 3.95
CA THR A 15 5.15 2.57 3.79
C THR A 15 4.34 1.31 4.04
N CYS A 16 3.97 0.60 2.98
CA CYS A 16 3.26 -0.66 3.11
C CYS A 16 4.21 -1.78 3.56
N LEU A 17 4.05 -2.27 4.78
CA LEU A 17 4.87 -3.33 5.36
C LEU A 17 4.18 -4.69 5.20
N ALA A 18 4.83 -5.62 4.52
CA ALA A 18 4.34 -6.99 4.39
C ALA A 18 4.45 -7.73 5.74
N PRO A 19 3.39 -8.44 6.19
CA PRO A 19 3.48 -9.28 7.38
C PRO A 19 4.39 -10.49 7.13
N GLN A 20 5.03 -10.96 8.18
CA GLN A 20 5.87 -12.17 8.11
C GLN A 20 4.99 -13.43 8.06
N PRO A 21 5.29 -14.40 7.17
CA PRO A 21 4.58 -15.68 7.17
C PRO A 21 4.72 -16.41 8.51
N PRO A 22 3.66 -17.08 9.00
CA PRO A 22 3.73 -17.87 10.22
C PRO A 22 4.66 -19.08 10.05
N PHE A 23 5.33 -19.46 11.14
CA PHE A 23 6.23 -20.60 11.15
C PHE A 23 5.50 -21.89 11.57
N VAL A 24 5.79 -22.99 10.87
CA VAL A 24 5.31 -24.33 11.23
C VAL A 24 6.51 -25.23 11.48
N PRO A 25 6.65 -25.84 12.68
CA PRO A 25 7.70 -26.80 12.95
C PRO A 25 7.62 -28.02 12.03
N GLY A 26 8.77 -28.53 11.58
CA GLY A 26 8.83 -29.76 10.79
C GLY A 26 8.51 -31.04 11.57
N ASP A 27 8.63 -31.02 12.91
CA ASP A 27 8.22 -32.13 13.76
C ASP A 27 6.69 -32.16 13.95
N PRO A 28 6.00 -33.23 13.51
CA PRO A 28 4.54 -33.33 13.64
C PRO A 28 4.04 -33.34 15.09
N ARG A 29 4.85 -33.74 16.07
CA ARG A 29 4.47 -33.66 17.48
C ARG A 29 4.48 -32.21 17.93
N ALA A 30 5.58 -31.49 17.72
CA ALA A 30 5.65 -30.05 18.00
C ALA A 30 4.53 -29.27 17.30
N ALA A 31 4.19 -29.59 16.05
CA ALA A 31 3.09 -28.94 15.34
C ALA A 31 1.72 -29.18 16.00
N ARG A 32 1.49 -30.35 16.61
CA ARG A 32 0.26 -30.64 17.38
C ARG A 32 0.28 -29.95 18.74
N ASP A 33 1.41 -30.03 19.45
CA ASP A 33 1.57 -29.47 20.79
C ASP A 33 1.39 -27.95 20.80
N TYR A 34 1.85 -27.28 19.73
CA TYR A 34 1.72 -25.84 19.54
C TYR A 34 0.62 -25.45 18.53
N GLY A 35 -0.30 -26.36 18.21
CA GLY A 35 -1.28 -26.15 17.13
C GLY A 35 -2.16 -24.91 17.33
N GLU A 36 -2.55 -24.62 18.58
CA GLU A 36 -3.37 -23.46 18.91
C GLU A 36 -2.66 -22.12 18.67
N ILE A 37 -1.39 -22.00 19.05
CA ILE A 37 -0.62 -20.77 18.82
C ILE A 37 -0.29 -20.61 17.33
N ILE A 38 0.07 -21.70 16.65
CA ILE A 38 0.32 -21.69 15.21
C ILE A 38 -0.95 -21.23 14.48
N ARG A 39 -2.12 -21.81 14.80
CA ARG A 39 -3.41 -21.41 14.21
C ARG A 39 -3.66 -19.91 14.39
N LYS A 40 -3.45 -19.37 15.59
CA LYS A 40 -3.60 -17.95 15.85
C LYS A 40 -2.65 -17.11 14.99
N ASP A 41 -1.39 -17.53 14.83
CA ASP A 41 -0.43 -16.81 13.98
C ASP A 41 -0.87 -16.77 12.51
N PHE A 42 -1.48 -17.84 11.98
CA PHE A 42 -2.11 -17.82 10.66
C PHE A 42 -3.28 -16.82 10.58
N GLU A 43 -4.15 -16.79 11.60
CA GLU A 43 -5.27 -15.85 11.64
C GLU A 43 -4.80 -14.39 11.69
N LEU A 44 -3.74 -14.10 12.48
CA LEU A 44 -3.10 -12.79 12.53
C LEU A 44 -2.52 -12.41 11.16
N TYR A 45 -1.76 -13.31 10.54
CA TYR A 45 -1.20 -13.09 9.20
C TYR A 45 -2.29 -12.79 8.17
N ILE A 46 -3.38 -13.57 8.16
CA ILE A 46 -4.50 -13.37 7.22
C ILE A 46 -5.17 -12.02 7.42
N ARG A 47 -5.32 -11.55 8.67
CA ARG A 47 -5.85 -10.20 8.92
C ARG A 47 -4.88 -9.13 8.41
N ASP A 48 -3.60 -9.27 8.73
CA ASP A 48 -2.60 -8.24 8.48
C ASP A 48 -2.24 -8.13 6.98
N ILE A 49 -2.28 -9.25 6.23
CA ILE A 49 -2.05 -9.22 4.78
C ILE A 49 -3.17 -8.47 4.03
N GLN A 50 -4.40 -8.48 4.55
CA GLN A 50 -5.49 -7.68 3.98
C GLN A 50 -5.27 -6.18 4.20
N GLN A 51 -4.69 -5.79 5.34
CA GLN A 51 -4.32 -4.39 5.58
C GLN A 51 -3.17 -3.97 4.66
N TYR A 52 -2.18 -4.84 4.47
CA TYR A 52 -1.09 -4.62 3.53
C TYR A 52 -1.59 -4.40 2.10
N PHE A 53 -2.51 -5.23 1.61
CA PHE A 53 -3.08 -5.05 0.26
C PHE A 53 -3.83 -3.72 0.11
N ARG A 54 -4.65 -3.33 1.09
CA ARG A 54 -5.32 -2.02 1.06
C ARG A 54 -4.33 -0.87 0.97
N CYS A 55 -3.26 -0.91 1.76
CA CYS A 55 -2.19 0.09 1.67
C CYS A 55 -1.60 0.15 0.25
N LEU A 56 -1.25 -0.99 -0.33
CA LEU A 56 -0.66 -1.02 -1.68
C LEU A 56 -1.60 -0.47 -2.75
N ASP A 57 -2.89 -0.76 -2.64
CA ASP A 57 -3.90 -0.26 -3.58
C ASP A 57 -4.07 1.26 -3.46
N ASP A 58 -4.08 1.80 -2.24
CA ASP A 58 -4.14 3.25 -1.98
C ASP A 58 -2.88 3.96 -2.52
N GLU A 59 -1.69 3.41 -2.26
CA GLU A 59 -0.42 3.93 -2.77
C GLU A 59 -0.37 3.91 -4.30
N ARG A 60 -0.87 2.83 -4.91
CA ARG A 60 -0.96 2.71 -6.37
C ARG A 60 -1.92 3.76 -6.95
N ALA A 61 -3.07 3.96 -6.33
CA ALA A 61 -4.05 4.96 -6.76
C ALA A 61 -3.46 6.38 -6.69
N ARG A 62 -2.79 6.72 -5.57
CA ARG A 62 -2.12 8.01 -5.43
C ARG A 62 -1.03 8.21 -6.50
N ALA A 63 -0.13 7.24 -6.65
CA ALA A 63 0.98 7.34 -7.61
C ALA A 63 0.48 7.47 -9.05
N PHE A 64 -0.65 6.83 -9.38
CA PHE A 64 -1.27 6.96 -10.68
C PHE A 64 -1.78 8.38 -10.95
N GLU A 65 -2.40 9.00 -9.95
CA GLU A 65 -2.88 10.38 -10.06
C GLU A 65 -1.73 11.38 -10.20
N GLU A 66 -0.68 11.23 -9.40
CA GLU A 66 0.54 12.05 -9.52
C GLU A 66 1.16 11.93 -10.91
N ALA A 67 1.29 10.70 -11.43
CA ALA A 67 1.82 10.47 -12.77
C ALA A 67 0.95 11.12 -13.87
N ARG A 68 -0.38 11.11 -13.70
CA ARG A 68 -1.31 11.79 -14.60
C ARG A 68 -1.06 13.30 -14.61
N GLU A 69 -1.02 13.93 -13.44
CA GLU A 69 -0.82 15.38 -13.30
C GLU A 69 0.52 15.83 -13.90
N VAL A 70 1.60 15.09 -13.60
CA VAL A 70 2.95 15.36 -14.15
C VAL A 70 2.96 15.21 -15.67
N SER A 71 2.32 14.16 -16.20
CA SER A 71 2.23 13.92 -17.64
C SER A 71 1.47 15.04 -18.37
N GLU A 72 0.36 15.52 -17.79
CA GLU A 72 -0.39 16.65 -18.33
C GLU A 72 0.41 17.96 -18.29
N ALA A 73 1.14 18.19 -17.20
CA ALA A 73 2.04 19.34 -17.07
C ALA A 73 3.13 19.31 -18.16
N TYR A 74 3.74 18.16 -18.39
CA TYR A 74 4.70 17.98 -19.47
C TYR A 74 4.08 18.21 -20.85
N GLY A 75 2.87 17.70 -21.09
CA GLY A 75 2.13 17.95 -22.33
C GLY A 75 1.85 19.45 -22.58
N ARG A 76 1.54 20.22 -21.52
CA ARG A 76 1.40 21.69 -21.62
C ARG A 76 2.73 22.36 -21.94
N PHE A 77 3.81 21.95 -21.28
CA PHE A 77 5.15 22.46 -21.55
C PHE A 77 5.55 22.25 -23.01
N LEU A 78 5.34 21.05 -23.57
CA LEU A 78 5.64 20.77 -24.97
C LEU A 78 4.91 21.70 -25.95
N LYS A 79 3.66 22.08 -25.65
CA LYS A 79 2.90 23.05 -26.47
C LYS A 79 3.49 24.46 -26.40
N MET A 80 4.09 24.85 -25.27
CA MET A 80 4.69 26.18 -25.11
C MET A 80 5.98 26.34 -25.90
N ILE A 81 6.72 25.26 -26.10
CA ILE A 81 8.00 25.26 -26.84
C ILE A 81 7.86 24.82 -28.30
N ALA A 82 6.63 24.54 -28.75
CA ALA A 82 6.38 24.20 -30.15
C ALA A 82 6.69 25.41 -31.05
N PRO A 83 7.39 25.21 -32.19
CA PRO A 83 7.80 26.28 -33.10
C PRO A 83 6.63 26.92 -33.86
#